data_AF-A0AAE1KIC9-F1
#
_entry.id   AF-A0AAE1KIC9-F1
#
_cell.length_a   1.000
_cell.length_b   1.000
_cell.length_c   1.000
_cell.angle_alpha   90.00
_cell.angle_beta   90.00
_cell.angle_gamma   90.00
#
_symmetry.space_group_name_H-M   'P 1'
#
loop_
_entity.id
_entity.type
_entity.pdbx_description
1 polymer ?
#
loop_
_entity_poly.entity_id
_entity_poly.type
_entity_poly.pdbx_seq_one_letter_code
_entity_poly.pdbx_strand_id
1 'polypeptide(L)'
;MAQLFAEAFSTVFSAHNPENPCDHQQFDGRLSELAVGPPEIAKVLTNLNSYSSMGPNNVHPCLFKHCSDSLAYPLSRLFEMSLQSCSHPSAWKNSLVVPIFKKELRSSPLNYRPVSLTPVICKCLEKIVVASLQSFLEENDLLSADQFGFRAGRSVEDQLILSYNDITYWLDRGQMVDMILFDYSKAFDLVNHDIMIPKLSHLGISGSLLHWIREFLNGRLMTVVVEGSESAPVGLQMGNQIPAIT
;
A
#
# COMPACT_ATOMS: atom_id res chain seq x y z
N MET A 1 -18.74 -20.17 -0.67
CA MET A 1 -17.69 -19.74 -1.61
C MET A 1 -16.78 -18.68 -0.99
N ALA A 2 -17.31 -17.59 -0.43
CA ALA A 2 -16.52 -16.56 0.26
C ALA A 2 -15.58 -17.11 1.35
N GLN A 3 -16.06 -18.05 2.17
CA GLN A 3 -15.23 -18.71 3.21
C GLN A 3 -14.01 -19.46 2.64
N LEU A 4 -14.17 -20.18 1.53
CA LEU A 4 -13.07 -20.90 0.87
C LEU A 4 -12.00 -19.94 0.35
N PHE A 5 -12.41 -18.78 -0.16
CA PHE A 5 -11.47 -17.72 -0.54
C PHE A 5 -10.76 -17.13 0.67
N ALA A 6 -11.47 -16.88 1.76
CA ALA A 6 -10.88 -16.35 2.99
C ALA A 6 -9.80 -17.30 3.55
N GLU A 7 -10.10 -18.60 3.61
CA GLU A 7 -9.15 -19.64 4.00
C GLU A 7 -7.95 -19.68 3.04
N ALA A 8 -8.19 -19.73 1.73
CA ALA A 8 -7.11 -19.80 0.76
C ALA A 8 -6.20 -18.55 0.74
N PHE A 9 -6.75 -17.36 0.93
CA PHE A 9 -5.94 -16.13 1.03
C PHE A 9 -5.15 -16.07 2.34
N SER A 10 -5.69 -16.62 3.42
CA SER A 10 -4.99 -16.67 4.70
C SER A 10 -3.76 -17.60 4.71
N THR A 11 -3.74 -18.65 3.88
CA THR A 11 -2.61 -19.60 3.83
C THR A 11 -1.37 -19.05 3.13
N VAL A 12 -1.49 -17.92 2.43
CA VAL A 12 -0.36 -17.28 1.73
C VAL A 12 0.62 -16.65 2.73
N PHE A 13 0.16 -16.28 3.93
CA PHE A 13 0.98 -15.67 4.96
C PHE A 13 1.90 -16.74 5.59
N SER A 14 3.08 -16.91 5.02
CA SER A 14 4.09 -17.84 5.54
C SER A 14 4.97 -17.15 6.58
N ALA A 15 4.99 -17.66 7.81
CA ALA A 15 5.86 -17.20 8.88
C ALA A 15 7.30 -17.69 8.65
N HIS A 16 8.02 -17.05 7.73
CA HIS A 16 9.47 -17.16 7.70
C HIS A 16 10.07 -15.86 8.24
N ASN A 17 10.86 -15.98 9.30
CA ASN A 17 11.70 -14.91 9.83
C ASN A 17 13.10 -15.13 9.28
N PRO A 18 13.50 -14.41 8.23
CA PRO A 18 14.90 -14.33 7.86
C PRO A 18 15.67 -13.65 9.00
N GLU A 19 16.92 -14.04 9.19
CA GLU A 19 17.87 -13.22 9.94
C GLU A 19 17.92 -11.82 9.31
N ASN A 20 17.89 -10.80 10.16
CA ASN A 20 17.76 -9.40 9.76
C ASN A 20 18.97 -8.98 8.89
N PRO A 21 18.83 -8.81 7.56
CA PRO A 21 19.97 -8.62 6.67
C PRO A 21 20.35 -7.13 6.49
N CYS A 22 19.95 -6.26 7.42
CA CYS A 22 20.07 -4.81 7.26
C CYS A 22 21.49 -4.30 7.52
N ASP A 23 22.41 -4.57 6.58
CA ASP A 23 23.77 -3.98 6.51
C ASP A 23 23.81 -2.65 5.70
N HIS A 24 22.65 -2.08 5.35
CA HIS A 24 22.59 -0.86 4.53
C HIS A 24 22.74 0.42 5.36
N GLN A 25 23.28 1.45 4.70
CA GLN A 25 23.56 2.78 5.23
C GLN A 25 22.40 3.32 6.07
N GLN A 26 22.71 3.64 7.32
CA GLN A 26 21.82 4.40 8.19
C GLN A 26 21.76 5.84 7.66
N PHE A 27 20.57 6.30 7.32
CA PHE A 27 20.35 7.69 6.93
C PHE A 27 20.13 8.57 8.17
N ASP A 28 20.83 9.69 8.25
CA ASP A 28 20.79 10.58 9.42
C ASP A 28 19.56 11.49 9.45
N GLY A 29 18.94 11.77 8.28
CA GLY A 29 17.74 12.59 8.20
C GLY A 29 16.55 11.90 8.86
N ARG A 30 15.58 12.70 9.34
CA ARG A 30 14.43 12.18 10.10
C ARG A 30 13.10 12.73 9.63
N LEU A 31 12.18 11.82 9.34
CA LEU A 31 10.74 12.10 9.25
C LEU A 31 10.05 11.45 10.44
N SER A 32 9.71 12.25 11.45
CA SER A 32 9.18 11.75 12.73
C SER A 32 7.70 12.02 12.95
N GLU A 33 7.18 13.12 12.42
CA GLU A 33 5.83 13.61 12.67
C GLU A 33 5.21 14.16 11.38
N LEU A 34 3.88 14.10 11.28
CA LEU A 34 3.12 14.67 10.19
C LEU A 34 2.07 15.62 10.74
N ALA A 35 1.97 16.80 10.15
CA ALA A 35 0.91 17.75 10.42
C ALA A 35 -0.07 17.74 9.25
N VAL A 36 -1.36 17.61 9.54
CA VAL A 36 -2.40 17.53 8.51
C VAL A 36 -3.35 18.73 8.64
N GLY A 37 -3.42 19.53 7.58
CA GLY A 37 -4.26 20.72 7.52
C GLY A 37 -5.60 20.50 6.82
N PRO A 38 -6.66 21.27 7.15
CA PRO A 38 -7.91 21.25 6.40
C PRO A 38 -7.74 21.46 4.88
N PRO A 39 -6.88 22.37 4.37
CA PRO A 39 -6.72 22.56 2.93
C PRO A 39 -6.18 21.32 2.20
N GLU A 40 -5.23 20.61 2.82
CA GLU A 40 -4.68 19.38 2.29
C GLU A 40 -5.73 18.27 2.22
N ILE A 41 -6.51 18.13 3.29
CA ILE A 41 -7.61 17.16 3.33
C ILE A 41 -8.67 17.49 2.28
N ALA A 42 -9.08 18.76 2.16
CA ALA A 42 -10.02 19.19 1.13
C ALA A 42 -9.53 18.78 -0.26
N LYS A 43 -8.25 19.01 -0.56
CA LYS A 43 -7.62 18.60 -1.83
C LYS A 43 -7.67 17.08 -2.03
N VAL A 44 -7.39 16.29 -1.00
CA VAL A 44 -7.47 14.82 -1.08
C VAL A 44 -8.91 14.35 -1.34
N LEU A 45 -9.89 14.95 -0.65
CA LEU A 45 -11.31 14.64 -0.80
C LEU A 45 -11.84 14.99 -2.20
N THR A 46 -11.47 16.17 -2.73
CA THR A 46 -11.87 16.60 -4.07
C THR A 46 -11.29 15.69 -5.17
N ASN A 47 -10.13 15.10 -4.93
CA ASN A 47 -9.44 14.20 -5.86
C ASN A 47 -9.84 12.73 -5.69
N LEU A 48 -10.84 12.41 -4.86
CA LEU A 48 -11.38 11.06 -4.80
C LEU A 48 -12.02 10.65 -6.14
N ASN A 49 -11.78 9.40 -6.54
CA ASN A 49 -12.47 8.79 -7.66
C ASN A 49 -13.92 8.50 -7.27
N SER A 50 -14.86 9.26 -7.86
CA SER A 50 -16.29 9.16 -7.59
C SER A 50 -16.93 7.87 -8.08
N TYR A 51 -16.22 7.04 -8.84
CA TYR A 51 -16.67 5.73 -9.32
C TYR A 51 -16.03 4.57 -8.54
N SER A 52 -15.19 4.86 -7.56
CA SER A 52 -14.56 3.83 -6.73
C SER A 52 -15.58 3.16 -5.80
N SER A 53 -15.37 1.87 -5.55
CA SER A 53 -16.24 1.05 -4.71
C SER A 53 -16.29 1.53 -3.25
N MET A 54 -17.40 1.24 -2.60
CA MET A 54 -17.59 1.49 -1.17
C MET A 54 -16.77 0.51 -0.33
N GLY A 55 -16.26 0.99 0.80
CA GLY A 55 -15.66 0.15 1.82
C GLY A 55 -16.71 -0.50 2.75
N PRO A 56 -16.27 -1.10 3.87
CA PRO A 56 -17.14 -1.78 4.84
C PRO A 56 -18.27 -0.91 5.40
N ASN A 57 -18.08 0.40 5.44
CA ASN A 57 -19.05 1.34 6.02
C ASN A 57 -20.17 1.73 5.05
N ASN A 58 -20.17 1.21 3.83
CA ASN A 58 -21.17 1.48 2.79
C ASN A 58 -21.39 2.98 2.48
N VAL A 59 -20.31 3.79 2.61
CA VAL A 59 -20.33 5.22 2.27
C VAL A 59 -19.58 5.44 0.96
N HIS A 60 -20.27 6.05 -0.01
CA HIS A 60 -19.72 6.32 -1.33
C HIS A 60 -18.65 7.43 -1.30
N PRO A 61 -17.50 7.28 -2.00
CA PRO A 61 -16.53 8.37 -2.18
C PRO A 61 -17.10 9.69 -2.71
N CYS A 62 -18.21 9.62 -3.46
CA CYS A 62 -18.91 10.77 -4.02
C CYS A 62 -19.39 11.74 -2.93
N LEU A 63 -19.85 11.22 -1.78
CA LEU A 63 -20.29 12.05 -0.65
C LEU A 63 -19.12 12.87 -0.08
N PHE A 64 -17.98 12.21 0.14
CA PHE A 64 -16.77 12.86 0.64
C PHE A 64 -16.25 13.94 -0.29
N LYS A 65 -16.34 13.70 -1.60
CA LYS A 65 -15.95 14.67 -2.63
C LYS A 65 -16.84 15.92 -2.64
N HIS A 66 -18.16 15.75 -2.61
CA HIS A 66 -19.10 16.88 -2.65
C HIS A 66 -19.17 17.65 -1.32
N CYS A 67 -18.87 16.98 -0.21
CA CYS A 67 -18.86 17.58 1.12
C CYS A 67 -17.43 17.94 1.59
N SER A 68 -16.47 18.10 0.68
CA SER A 68 -15.06 18.29 1.02
C SER A 68 -14.84 19.47 1.97
N ASP A 69 -15.50 20.60 1.70
CA ASP A 69 -15.29 21.84 2.44
C ASP A 69 -15.81 21.72 3.87
N SER A 70 -16.97 21.10 4.05
CA SER A 70 -17.58 20.86 5.35
C SER A 70 -16.86 19.78 6.17
N LEU A 71 -16.28 18.78 5.49
CA LEU A 71 -15.63 17.64 6.14
C LEU A 71 -14.14 17.87 6.41
N ALA A 72 -13.51 18.82 5.73
CA ALA A 72 -12.07 19.06 5.85
C ALA A 72 -11.62 19.33 7.29
N TYR A 73 -12.29 20.24 7.99
CA TYR A 73 -11.95 20.58 9.37
C TYR A 73 -12.18 19.43 10.38
N PRO A 74 -13.36 18.77 10.46
CA PRO A 74 -13.54 17.67 11.39
C PRO A 74 -12.62 16.49 11.10
N LEU A 75 -12.33 16.19 9.83
CA LEU A 75 -11.37 15.16 9.47
C LEU A 75 -9.93 15.55 9.81
N SER A 76 -9.56 16.83 9.74
CA SER A 76 -8.21 17.26 10.17
C SER A 76 -7.98 16.99 11.64
N ARG A 77 -8.97 17.30 12.48
CA ARG A 77 -8.91 17.01 13.92
C ARG A 77 -8.83 15.50 14.18
N LEU A 78 -9.61 14.70 13.45
CA LEU A 78 -9.60 13.25 13.60
C LEU A 78 -8.25 12.64 13.18
N PHE A 79 -7.68 13.08 12.07
CA PHE A 79 -6.39 12.61 11.57
C PHE A 79 -5.24 13.04 12.46
N GLU A 80 -5.24 14.29 12.92
CA GLU A 80 -4.29 14.79 13.89
C GLU A 80 -4.32 13.97 15.18
N MET A 81 -5.50 13.68 15.72
CA MET A 81 -5.65 12.82 16.90
C MET A 81 -5.09 11.41 16.66
N SER A 82 -5.37 10.81 15.49
CA SER A 82 -4.84 9.48 15.14
C SER A 82 -3.31 9.47 15.07
N LEU A 83 -2.70 10.47 14.41
CA LEU A 83 -1.25 10.58 14.25
C LEU A 83 -0.56 10.86 15.60
N GLN A 84 -1.07 11.80 16.39
CA GLN A 84 -0.51 12.13 17.71
C GLN A 84 -0.63 10.96 18.71
N SER A 85 -1.77 10.26 18.71
CA SER A 85 -1.95 9.09 19.58
C SER A 85 -1.25 7.84 19.06
N CYS A 86 -0.61 7.90 17.88
CA CYS A 86 -0.04 6.74 17.18
C CYS A 86 -1.05 5.59 17.05
N SER A 87 -2.35 5.89 16.98
CA SER A 87 -3.42 4.89 17.03
C SER A 87 -4.33 4.97 15.83
N HIS A 88 -4.81 3.80 15.40
CA HIS A 88 -5.71 3.68 14.25
C HIS A 88 -7.10 3.23 14.73
N PRO A 89 -8.18 3.97 14.44
CA PRO A 89 -9.54 3.57 14.79
C PRO A 89 -9.86 2.13 14.37
N SER A 90 -10.46 1.36 15.26
CA SER A 90 -10.81 -0.05 15.00
C SER A 90 -11.72 -0.21 13.77
N ALA A 91 -12.62 0.74 13.55
CA ALA A 91 -13.47 0.79 12.36
C ALA A 91 -12.68 0.86 11.04
N TRP A 92 -11.45 1.36 11.06
CA TRP A 92 -10.59 1.50 9.89
C TRP A 92 -9.69 0.27 9.65
N LYS A 93 -9.55 -0.60 10.66
CA LYS A 93 -8.80 -1.88 10.56
C LYS A 93 -9.58 -2.98 9.84
N ASN A 94 -10.86 -2.75 9.55
CA ASN A 94 -11.72 -3.66 8.81
C ASN A 94 -11.69 -3.36 7.30
N SER A 95 -11.80 -4.41 6.50
CA SER A 95 -11.80 -4.30 5.04
C SER A 95 -12.68 -5.39 4.41
N LEU A 96 -13.23 -5.07 3.24
CA LEU A 96 -13.90 -6.05 2.39
C LEU A 96 -12.96 -6.51 1.29
N VAL A 97 -12.77 -7.80 1.12
CA VAL A 97 -11.91 -8.35 0.07
C VAL A 97 -12.78 -8.92 -1.04
N VAL A 98 -12.59 -8.42 -2.25
CA VAL A 98 -13.27 -8.91 -3.45
C VAL A 98 -12.26 -9.71 -4.29
N PRO A 99 -12.51 -11.00 -4.55
CA PRO A 99 -11.63 -11.80 -5.39
C PRO A 99 -11.82 -11.44 -6.87
N ILE A 100 -10.75 -11.01 -7.54
CA ILE A 100 -10.76 -10.72 -8.98
C ILE A 100 -9.99 -11.82 -9.72
N PHE A 101 -10.63 -12.48 -10.67
CA PHE A 101 -10.02 -13.56 -11.43
C PHE A 101 -8.77 -13.07 -12.18
N LYS A 102 -7.63 -13.74 -11.99
CA LYS A 102 -6.34 -13.37 -12.61
C LYS A 102 -6.01 -14.25 -13.80
N LYS A 103 -5.93 -15.57 -13.63
CA LYS A 103 -5.48 -16.52 -14.67
C LYS A 103 -5.86 -17.97 -14.37
N GLU A 104 -5.59 -18.88 -15.30
CA GLU A 104 -5.70 -20.35 -15.14
C GLU A 104 -7.15 -20.84 -14.85
N LEU A 105 -7.33 -21.77 -13.92
CA LEU A 105 -8.64 -22.36 -13.62
C LEU A 105 -9.43 -21.51 -12.61
N ARG A 106 -10.68 -21.21 -12.95
CA ARG A 106 -11.64 -20.49 -12.09
C ARG A 106 -12.04 -21.24 -10.82
N SER A 107 -11.81 -22.55 -10.77
CA SER A 107 -12.12 -23.40 -9.61
C SER A 107 -11.12 -23.26 -8.45
N SER A 108 -9.92 -22.73 -8.70
CA SER A 108 -8.90 -22.53 -7.66
C SER A 108 -9.00 -21.11 -7.08
N PRO A 109 -9.24 -20.96 -5.76
CA PRO A 109 -9.26 -19.64 -5.13
C PRO A 109 -7.94 -18.85 -5.25
N LEU A 110 -6.81 -19.55 -5.32
CA LEU A 110 -5.47 -18.95 -5.44
C LEU A 110 -5.20 -18.29 -6.79
N ASN A 111 -6.07 -18.54 -7.77
CA ASN A 111 -6.03 -17.94 -9.10
C ASN A 111 -6.73 -16.58 -9.18
N TYR A 112 -7.20 -16.07 -8.04
CA TYR A 112 -7.82 -14.77 -7.91
C TYR A 112 -6.90 -13.84 -7.12
N ARG A 113 -6.93 -12.56 -7.45
CA ARG A 113 -6.29 -11.49 -6.68
C ARG A 113 -7.24 -11.02 -5.59
N PRO A 114 -6.82 -11.00 -4.31
CA PRO A 114 -7.59 -10.36 -3.26
C PRO A 114 -7.48 -8.83 -3.40
N VAL A 115 -8.58 -8.16 -3.76
CA VAL A 115 -8.61 -6.70 -3.80
C VAL A 115 -9.32 -6.18 -2.57
N SER A 116 -8.61 -5.40 -1.75
CA SER A 116 -9.16 -4.91 -0.48
C SER A 116 -9.88 -3.58 -0.67
N LEU A 117 -11.03 -3.44 -0.06
CA LEU A 117 -11.81 -2.22 0.02
C LEU A 117 -11.74 -1.76 1.48
N THR A 118 -10.94 -0.74 1.73
CA THR A 118 -10.82 -0.07 3.04
C THR A 118 -11.78 1.11 3.12
N PRO A 119 -12.15 1.58 4.34
CA PRO A 119 -12.98 2.76 4.49
C PRO A 119 -12.38 3.98 3.78
N VAL A 120 -13.22 4.78 3.13
CA VAL A 120 -12.78 5.95 2.33
C VAL A 120 -11.96 6.93 3.16
N ILE A 121 -12.37 7.17 4.42
CA ILE A 121 -11.66 8.05 5.35
C ILE A 121 -10.26 7.52 5.65
N CYS A 122 -10.12 6.20 5.84
CA CYS A 122 -8.82 5.55 6.05
C CYS A 122 -7.90 5.74 4.83
N LYS A 123 -8.42 5.52 3.61
CA LYS A 123 -7.69 5.80 2.36
C LYS A 123 -7.23 7.25 2.24
N CYS A 124 -8.00 8.20 2.75
CA CYS A 124 -7.62 9.62 2.71
C CYS A 124 -6.38 9.88 3.59
N LEU A 125 -6.35 9.36 4.81
CA LEU A 125 -5.19 9.49 5.69
C LEU A 125 -3.98 8.74 5.13
N GLU A 126 -4.17 7.51 4.63
CA GLU A 126 -3.12 6.75 3.93
C GLU A 126 -2.48 7.56 2.80
N LYS A 127 -3.28 8.23 1.95
CA LYS A 127 -2.76 9.07 0.86
C LYS A 127 -1.89 10.22 1.35
N ILE A 128 -2.26 10.87 2.45
CA ILE A 128 -1.50 11.97 3.05
C ILE A 128 -0.16 11.48 3.58
N VAL A 129 -0.19 10.35 4.31
CA VAL A 129 1.01 9.71 4.85
C VAL A 129 1.94 9.26 3.72
N VAL A 130 1.40 8.58 2.70
CA VAL A 130 2.18 8.12 1.54
C VAL A 130 2.78 9.29 0.77
N ALA A 131 2.04 10.37 0.54
CA ALA A 131 2.59 11.55 -0.13
C ALA A 131 3.77 12.14 0.64
N SER A 132 3.65 12.24 1.97
CA SER A 132 4.73 12.75 2.83
C SER A 132 5.95 11.82 2.83
N LEU A 133 5.73 10.50 2.89
CA LEU A 133 6.80 9.50 2.78
C LEU A 133 7.50 9.57 1.43
N GLN A 134 6.75 9.66 0.33
CA GLN A 134 7.31 9.76 -1.01
C GLN A 134 8.15 11.03 -1.18
N SER A 135 7.62 12.20 -0.76
CA SER A 135 8.38 13.45 -0.80
C SER A 135 9.69 13.34 -0.03
N PHE A 136 9.67 12.80 1.19
CA PHE A 136 10.89 12.60 1.98
C PHE A 136 11.89 11.64 1.32
N LEU A 137 11.44 10.52 0.76
CA LEU A 137 12.33 9.56 0.10
C LEU A 137 12.95 10.13 -1.19
N GLU A 138 12.20 10.93 -1.94
CA GLU A 138 12.66 11.58 -3.17
C GLU A 138 13.61 12.76 -2.88
N GLU A 139 13.29 13.63 -1.93
CA GLU A 139 14.11 14.79 -1.56
C GLU A 139 15.48 14.42 -0.99
N ASN A 140 15.61 13.20 -0.47
CA ASN A 140 16.84 12.67 0.12
C ASN A 140 17.50 11.57 -0.73
N ASP A 141 17.05 11.39 -1.99
CA ASP A 141 17.61 10.41 -2.94
C ASP A 141 17.72 8.98 -2.37
N LEU A 142 16.75 8.57 -1.55
CA LEU A 142 16.77 7.29 -0.82
C LEU A 142 16.28 6.09 -1.66
N LEU A 143 15.73 6.36 -2.85
CA LEU A 143 15.27 5.35 -3.79
C LEU A 143 16.28 5.17 -4.93
N SER A 144 16.53 3.92 -5.33
CA SER A 144 17.41 3.62 -6.45
C SER A 144 17.03 4.39 -7.71
N ALA A 145 18.04 4.95 -8.39
CA ALA A 145 17.87 5.60 -9.68
C ALA A 145 17.34 4.66 -10.78
N ASP A 146 17.36 3.35 -10.56
CA ASP A 146 16.82 2.35 -11.49
C ASP A 146 15.41 1.85 -11.10
N GLN A 147 14.80 2.42 -10.05
CA GLN A 147 13.41 2.14 -9.69
C GLN A 147 12.47 3.03 -10.52
N PHE A 148 11.62 2.41 -11.34
CA PHE A 148 10.62 3.13 -12.17
C PHE A 148 9.19 2.95 -11.66
N GLY A 149 8.87 1.80 -11.08
CA GLY A 149 7.55 1.52 -10.53
C GLY A 149 7.22 2.41 -9.32
N PHE A 150 5.98 2.90 -9.28
CA PHE A 150 5.42 3.69 -8.17
C PHE A 150 6.17 4.99 -7.82
N ARG A 151 6.93 5.56 -8.77
CA ARG A 151 7.62 6.85 -8.62
C ARG A 151 7.05 7.89 -9.59
N ALA A 152 6.93 9.13 -9.12
CA ALA A 152 6.42 10.21 -9.94
C ALA A 152 7.43 10.58 -11.06
N GLY A 153 6.92 10.90 -12.25
CA GLY A 153 7.76 11.28 -13.39
C GLY A 153 8.55 10.14 -14.03
N ARG A 154 8.24 8.88 -13.68
CA ARG A 154 8.85 7.68 -14.26
C ARG A 154 7.76 6.72 -14.73
N SER A 155 7.98 6.13 -15.90
CA SER A 155 7.03 5.24 -16.55
C SER A 155 7.66 3.88 -16.89
N VAL A 156 6.81 2.92 -17.27
CA VAL A 156 7.28 1.60 -17.74
C VAL A 156 7.99 1.76 -19.08
N GLU A 157 7.51 2.72 -19.89
CA GLU A 157 8.06 3.08 -21.17
C GLU A 157 9.49 3.62 -21.03
N ASP A 158 9.76 4.47 -20.03
CA ASP A 158 11.11 4.98 -19.76
C ASP A 158 12.08 3.82 -19.43
N GLN A 159 11.66 2.90 -18.56
CA GLN A 159 12.46 1.74 -18.18
C GLN A 159 12.74 0.83 -19.39
N LEU A 160 11.74 0.64 -20.25
CA LEU A 160 11.86 -0.16 -21.47
C LEU A 160 12.83 0.48 -22.46
N ILE A 161 12.75 1.80 -22.67
CA ILE A 161 13.64 2.52 -23.57
C ILE A 161 15.09 2.42 -23.09
N LEU A 162 15.35 2.63 -21.79
CA LEU A 162 16.69 2.51 -21.22
C LEU A 162 17.24 1.10 -21.36
N SER A 163 16.44 0.09 -21.01
CA SER A 163 16.82 -1.32 -21.17
C SER A 163 17.13 -1.65 -22.63
N TYR A 164 16.33 -1.17 -23.58
CA TYR A 164 16.52 -1.40 -25.01
C TYR A 164 17.79 -0.70 -25.53
N ASN A 165 18.06 0.52 -25.08
CA ASN A 165 19.27 1.26 -25.42
C ASN A 165 20.53 0.52 -24.93
N ASP A 166 20.51 -0.02 -23.71
CA ASP A 166 21.64 -0.77 -23.17
C ASP A 166 21.90 -2.07 -23.95
N ILE A 167 20.83 -2.80 -24.30
CA ILE A 167 20.94 -4.02 -25.10
C ILE A 167 21.53 -3.71 -26.48
N THR A 168 21.00 -2.70 -27.17
CA THR A 168 21.45 -2.34 -28.53
C THR A 168 22.89 -1.83 -28.53
N TYR A 169 23.29 -1.03 -27.53
CA TYR A 169 24.65 -0.56 -27.37
C TYR A 169 25.70 -1.68 -27.33
N TRP A 170 25.41 -2.78 -26.63
CA TRP A 170 26.32 -3.92 -26.54
C TRP A 170 26.28 -4.82 -27.79
N LEU A 171 25.10 -5.01 -28.37
CA LEU A 171 24.94 -5.77 -29.62
C LEU A 171 25.68 -5.12 -30.79
N ASP A 172 25.64 -3.79 -30.91
CA ASP A 172 26.35 -3.04 -31.97
C ASP A 172 27.87 -3.20 -31.90
N ARG A 173 28.40 -3.59 -30.73
CA ARG A 173 29.82 -3.89 -30.51
C ARG A 173 30.17 -5.37 -30.71
N GLY A 174 29.23 -6.15 -31.25
CA GLY A 174 29.39 -7.58 -31.46
C GLY A 174 29.50 -8.38 -30.15
N GLN A 175 29.06 -7.83 -29.02
CA GLN A 175 29.02 -8.54 -27.75
C GLN A 175 27.72 -9.33 -27.60
N MET A 176 27.77 -10.42 -26.84
CA MET A 176 26.58 -11.16 -26.44
C MET A 176 25.93 -10.50 -25.22
N VAL A 177 24.60 -10.42 -25.22
CA VAL A 177 23.82 -9.84 -24.11
C VAL A 177 22.84 -10.90 -23.60
N ASP A 178 22.93 -11.21 -22.31
CA ASP A 178 21.98 -12.07 -21.61
C ASP A 178 21.14 -11.23 -20.65
N MET A 179 19.82 -11.46 -20.65
CA MET A 179 18.88 -10.76 -19.77
C MET A 179 18.27 -11.74 -18.77
N ILE A 180 18.34 -11.39 -17.49
CA ILE A 180 17.71 -12.15 -16.40
C ILE A 180 16.52 -11.35 -15.87
N LEU A 181 15.34 -11.95 -15.93
CA LEU A 181 14.09 -11.34 -15.48
C LEU A 181 13.57 -12.06 -14.23
N PHE A 182 13.27 -11.30 -13.18
CA PHE A 182 12.72 -11.81 -11.93
C PHE A 182 11.29 -11.29 -11.71
N ASP A 183 10.39 -12.16 -11.27
CA ASP A 183 9.04 -11.79 -10.82
C ASP A 183 8.75 -12.39 -9.44
N TYR A 184 8.37 -11.54 -8.49
CA TYR A 184 8.01 -11.97 -7.14
C TYR A 184 6.57 -12.45 -7.11
N SER A 185 6.39 -13.73 -6.82
CA SER A 185 5.06 -14.30 -6.60
C SER A 185 4.41 -13.68 -5.36
N LYS A 186 3.25 -13.04 -5.53
CA LYS A 186 2.44 -12.47 -4.44
C LYS A 186 3.20 -11.47 -3.55
N ALA A 187 4.05 -10.64 -4.15
CA ALA A 187 4.97 -9.74 -3.45
C ALA A 187 4.33 -8.93 -2.31
N PHE A 188 3.12 -8.39 -2.50
CA PHE A 188 2.43 -7.58 -1.49
C PHE A 188 1.82 -8.39 -0.34
N ASP A 189 1.39 -9.63 -0.62
CA ASP A 189 0.80 -10.52 0.38
C ASP A 189 1.89 -11.12 1.29
N LEU A 190 3.15 -11.12 0.85
CA LEU A 190 4.30 -11.72 1.53
C LEU A 190 5.20 -10.71 2.25
N VAL A 191 4.82 -9.43 2.32
CA VAL A 191 5.62 -8.43 3.02
C VAL A 191 5.61 -8.72 4.53
N ASN A 192 6.77 -9.09 5.07
CA ASN A 192 6.96 -9.28 6.50
C ASN A 192 7.16 -7.92 7.19
N HIS A 193 6.23 -7.56 8.09
CA HIS A 193 6.24 -6.29 8.80
C HIS A 193 7.42 -6.16 9.77
N ASP A 194 7.90 -7.27 10.35
CA ASP A 194 9.06 -7.29 11.26
C ASP A 194 10.37 -6.94 10.55
N ILE A 195 10.44 -7.12 9.22
CA ILE A 195 11.58 -6.70 8.40
C ILE A 195 11.35 -5.28 7.85
N MET A 196 10.11 -4.97 7.44
CA MET A 196 9.79 -3.68 6.84
C MET A 196 9.93 -2.52 7.84
N ILE A 197 9.46 -2.68 9.07
CA ILE A 197 9.49 -1.61 10.08
C ILE A 197 10.94 -1.18 10.41
N PRO A 198 11.89 -2.09 10.69
CA PRO A 198 13.30 -1.72 10.83
C PRO A 198 13.87 -1.05 9.57
N LYS A 199 13.54 -1.52 8.36
CA LYS A 199 14.01 -0.87 7.11
C LYS A 199 13.55 0.58 7.01
N LEU A 200 12.28 0.87 7.31
CA LEU A 200 11.77 2.24 7.36
C LEU A 200 12.55 3.09 8.38
N SER A 201 12.89 2.51 9.53
CA SER A 201 13.72 3.18 10.54
C SER A 201 15.12 3.51 10.04
N HIS A 202 15.76 2.63 9.25
CA HIS A 202 17.09 2.89 8.69
C HIS A 202 17.06 3.96 7.59
N LEU A 203 15.92 4.09 6.90
CA LEU A 203 15.67 5.14 5.91
C LEU A 203 15.34 6.50 6.57
N GLY A 204 15.35 6.62 7.90
CA GLY A 204 15.11 7.88 8.61
C GLY A 204 13.65 8.10 9.06
N ILE A 205 12.74 7.16 8.81
CA ILE A 205 11.36 7.26 9.31
C ILE A 205 11.34 6.86 10.78
N SER A 206 10.98 7.77 11.67
CA SER A 206 11.13 7.55 13.12
C SER A 206 9.94 8.11 13.91
N GLY A 207 10.04 8.13 15.24
CA GLY A 207 9.08 8.80 16.11
C GLY A 207 7.65 8.25 16.02
N SER A 208 6.68 9.17 16.15
CA SER A 208 5.25 8.86 16.15
C SER A 208 4.79 8.30 14.80
N LEU A 209 5.36 8.77 13.69
CA LEU A 209 5.03 8.27 12.36
C LEU A 209 5.36 6.78 12.21
N LEU A 210 6.55 6.33 12.62
CA LEU A 210 6.92 4.92 12.54
C LEU A 210 6.00 4.05 13.41
N HIS A 211 5.64 4.53 14.61
CA HIS A 211 4.71 3.84 15.50
C HIS A 211 3.30 3.77 14.91
N TRP A 212 2.84 4.86 14.31
CA TRP A 212 1.56 4.90 13.61
C TRP A 212 1.53 3.93 12.43
N ILE A 213 2.59 3.84 11.61
CA ILE A 213 2.70 2.86 10.51
C ILE A 213 2.62 1.43 11.06
N ARG A 214 3.31 1.14 12.16
CA ARG A 214 3.23 -0.17 12.82
C ARG A 214 1.80 -0.49 13.27
N GLU A 215 1.11 0.46 13.90
CA GLU A 215 -0.29 0.29 14.34
C GLU A 215 -1.28 0.18 13.18
N PHE A 216 -1.02 0.87 12.07
CA PHE A 216 -1.81 0.80 10.84
C PHE A 216 -1.81 -0.61 10.21
N LEU A 217 -0.66 -1.29 10.30
CA LEU A 217 -0.46 -2.64 9.77
C LEU A 217 -1.00 -3.72 10.69
N ASN A 218 -1.01 -3.47 12.00
CA ASN A 218 -1.37 -4.46 13.01
C ASN A 218 -2.89 -4.57 13.26
N GLY A 219 -3.36 -5.78 13.54
CA GLY A 219 -4.73 -6.05 13.98
C GLY A 219 -5.78 -5.82 12.90
N ARG A 220 -5.40 -5.95 11.62
CA ARG A 220 -6.32 -5.81 10.50
C ARG A 220 -7.15 -7.06 10.30
N LEU A 221 -8.42 -6.86 9.95
CA LEU A 221 -9.38 -7.91 9.65
C LEU A 221 -9.82 -7.79 8.18
N MET A 222 -9.92 -8.95 7.53
CA MET A 222 -10.47 -9.08 6.19
C MET A 222 -11.75 -9.89 6.22
N THR A 223 -12.74 -9.43 5.47
CA THR A 223 -13.97 -10.19 5.19
C THR A 223 -14.10 -10.34 3.69
N VAL A 224 -14.13 -11.58 3.18
CA VAL A 224 -14.25 -11.82 1.74
C VAL A 224 -15.70 -11.72 1.31
N VAL A 225 -15.97 -11.01 0.21
CA VAL A 225 -17.31 -10.84 -0.36
C VAL A 225 -17.35 -11.45 -1.75
N VAL A 226 -18.27 -12.38 -1.97
CA VAL A 226 -18.53 -13.02 -3.28
C VAL A 226 -20.03 -12.98 -3.55
N GLU A 227 -20.44 -12.29 -4.60
CA GLU A 227 -21.86 -12.20 -5.04
C GLU A 227 -22.83 -11.81 -3.90
N GLY A 228 -22.39 -10.91 -3.01
CA GLY A 228 -23.18 -10.44 -1.86
C GLY A 228 -23.14 -11.35 -0.63
N SER A 229 -22.46 -12.49 -0.69
CA SER A 229 -22.21 -13.36 0.47
C SER A 229 -20.86 -13.05 1.12
N GLU A 230 -20.85 -12.91 2.44
CA GLU A 230 -19.65 -12.60 3.23
C GLU A 230 -19.06 -13.84 3.91
N SER A 231 -17.75 -13.84 4.13
CA SER A 231 -17.06 -14.82 4.98
C SER A 231 -17.11 -14.42 6.45
N ALA A 232 -16.64 -15.30 7.34
CA ALA A 232 -16.24 -14.84 8.67
C ALA A 232 -15.02 -13.88 8.57
N PRO A 233 -14.88 -12.90 9.48
CA PRO A 233 -13.67 -12.07 9.54
C PRO A 233 -12.42 -12.90 9.84
N VAL A 234 -11.35 -12.67 9.08
CA VAL A 234 -10.05 -13.33 9.25
C VAL A 234 -8.98 -12.29 9.54
N GLY A 235 -8.12 -12.56 10.52
CA GLY A 235 -7.00 -11.69 10.87
C GLY A 235 -5.86 -11.78 9.85
N LEU A 236 -5.27 -10.63 9.53
CA LEU A 236 -4.08 -10.53 8.69
C LEU A 236 -2.83 -10.55 9.54
N GLN A 237 -1.97 -11.54 9.29
CA GLN A 237 -0.70 -11.69 10.01
C GLN A 237 0.48 -11.09 9.23
N MET A 238 0.44 -11.07 7.90
CA MET A 238 1.48 -10.50 7.03
C MET A 238 0.88 -9.86 5.78
N GLY A 239 1.71 -9.12 5.04
CA GLY A 239 1.33 -8.46 3.81
C GLY A 239 0.51 -7.20 4.02
N ASN A 240 0.34 -6.44 2.96
CA ASN A 240 -0.61 -5.33 2.94
C ASN A 240 -1.85 -5.73 2.18
N GLN A 241 -2.99 -5.45 2.78
CA GLN A 241 -4.22 -5.30 2.03
C GLN A 241 -4.07 -4.11 1.10
N ILE A 242 -3.69 -4.35 -0.15
CA ILE A 242 -3.70 -3.28 -1.14
C ILE A 242 -5.14 -2.80 -1.23
N PRO A 243 -5.44 -1.56 -0.79
CA PRO A 243 -6.72 -0.97 -1.13
C PRO A 243 -6.78 -0.95 -2.66
N ALA A 244 -7.93 -1.26 -3.26
CA ALA A 244 -8.16 -0.99 -4.67
C ALA A 244 -7.90 0.51 -4.90
N ILE A 245 -6.69 0.85 -5.33
CA ILE A 245 -6.32 2.17 -5.80
C ILE A 245 -5.29 1.95 -6.91
N THR A 246 -5.78 2.07 -8.12
CA THR A 246 -5.36 3.20 -8.95
C THR A 246 -6.60 4.05 -9.17
#